data_AF-A0AAD4I6V8-F1
#
_entry.id   AF-A0AAD4I6V8-F1
#
_cell.length_a   1.000
_cell.length_b   1.000
_cell.length_c   1.000
_cell.angle_alpha   90.00
_cell.angle_beta   90.00
_cell.angle_gamma   90.00
#
_symmetry.space_group_name_H-M   'P 1'
#
loop_
_entity.id
_entity.type
_entity.pdbx_description
1 polymer ?
#
loop_
_entity_poly.entity_id
_entity_poly.type
_entity_poly.pdbx_seq_one_letter_code
_entity_poly.pdbx_strand_id
1 'polypeptide(L)'
;MDTIERGAIIEEKDMRLRDGQATDEEKGGNDGGDMMGGTSSTKPDLPPLKGLSFLDRFLVVWIILAMAIGIVLGNTVESVGPALQRGEFVGVSIPIAIGLLIMMYPILCKVRFETLHLLLSHRTLWVQIALSFALNWIIAPLFMVALAWAFLPDRQDLREGLIFVGIARCIAMVLIWTDLAGGDGDYCAVLVAFNSILQIVLFAPLAVFYIQVVSDGDKTDISYEKVAQSVGVFLGIPLGAAVLTRLVLRSLVGEDRYQRRFIRYIAPFSLIGLLYTIVVLFASQGAHVVRQITDVLRVCAPLLVYFLVIFTGTVWFCWKMGFSYKVSCTQSFTAASNNFELAIAVVVAVYGAGSGQALASTVGPLIEVPVLVLLVYVLKWIRKRWQWV
;
A
#
# COMPACT_ATOMS: atom_id res chain seq x y z
N MET A 1 23.29 -37.31 -6.96
CA MET A 1 24.25 -37.60 -5.87
C MET A 1 24.29 -36.37 -4.96
N ASP A 2 23.17 -35.94 -4.40
CA ASP A 2 22.30 -36.59 -3.37
C ASP A 2 22.91 -36.40 -1.98
N THR A 3 22.60 -35.33 -1.25
CA THR A 3 21.40 -35.13 -0.40
C THR A 3 21.12 -36.24 0.64
N ILE A 4 21.90 -37.33 0.67
CA ILE A 4 21.78 -38.41 1.68
C ILE A 4 22.94 -38.38 2.69
N GLU A 5 24.16 -37.99 2.30
CA GLU A 5 25.31 -37.99 3.22
C GLU A 5 25.27 -36.90 4.30
N ARG A 6 24.59 -35.76 4.07
CA ARG A 6 24.40 -34.74 5.12
C ARG A 6 23.35 -35.12 6.15
N GLY A 7 22.43 -36.05 5.83
CA GLY A 7 21.46 -36.58 6.80
C GLY A 7 22.10 -37.56 7.77
N ALA A 8 22.99 -38.42 7.27
CA ALA A 8 23.65 -39.45 8.08
C ALA A 8 24.59 -38.87 9.17
N ILE A 9 25.24 -37.73 8.92
CA ILE A 9 26.16 -37.09 9.88
C ILE A 9 25.40 -36.39 11.03
N ILE A 10 24.14 -36.00 10.82
CA ILE A 10 23.29 -35.40 11.85
C ILE A 10 22.64 -36.50 12.70
N GLU A 11 22.20 -37.60 12.08
CA GLU A 11 21.63 -38.76 12.78
C GLU A 11 22.66 -39.48 13.67
N GLU A 12 23.92 -39.64 13.23
CA GLU A 12 24.95 -40.28 14.06
C GLU A 12 25.33 -39.43 15.29
N LYS A 13 25.22 -38.09 15.17
CA LYS A 13 25.51 -37.16 16.26
C LYS A 13 24.38 -37.12 17.30
N ASP A 14 23.12 -37.19 16.87
CA ASP A 14 21.97 -37.29 17.77
C ASP A 14 21.84 -38.67 18.42
N MET A 15 22.26 -39.74 17.74
CA MET A 15 22.24 -41.10 18.30
C MET A 15 23.31 -41.30 19.39
N ARG A 16 24.51 -40.72 19.23
CA ARG A 16 25.54 -40.72 20.29
C ARG A 16 25.18 -39.87 21.51
N LEU A 17 24.37 -38.83 21.33
CA LEU A 17 23.86 -38.02 22.43
C LEU A 17 22.75 -38.72 23.22
N ARG A 18 21.99 -39.62 22.58
CA ARG A 18 20.95 -40.45 23.24
C ARG A 18 21.52 -41.64 24.01
N ASP A 19 22.57 -42.30 23.50
CA ASP A 19 23.20 -43.43 24.19
C ASP A 19 24.04 -43.01 25.42
N GLY A 20 24.56 -41.77 25.43
CA GLY A 20 25.33 -41.23 26.55
C GLY A 20 24.52 -40.84 27.80
N GLN A 21 23.20 -40.92 27.76
CA GLN A 21 22.30 -40.56 28.88
C GLN A 21 21.63 -41.76 29.56
N ALA A 22 21.94 -43.00 29.15
CA ALA A 22 21.26 -44.20 29.63
C ALA A 22 21.99 -45.00 30.73
N THR A 23 23.12 -44.50 31.25
CA THR A 23 23.81 -45.12 32.40
C THR A 23 24.20 -44.03 33.38
N ASP A 24 23.38 -43.85 34.42
CA ASP A 24 23.80 -43.52 35.79
C ASP A 24 22.55 -43.12 36.63
N GLU A 25 21.72 -44.11 36.96
CA GLU A 25 20.84 -44.05 38.13
C GLU A 25 21.39 -45.01 39.19
N GLU A 26 22.01 -44.48 40.25
CA GLU A 26 21.74 -44.88 41.66
C GLU A 26 22.71 -44.18 42.64
N LYS A 27 22.22 -43.17 43.38
CA LYS A 27 22.21 -43.09 44.87
C LYS A 27 22.13 -41.64 45.37
N GLY A 28 21.04 -41.36 46.10
CA GLY A 28 21.10 -40.53 47.31
C GLY A 28 20.50 -39.13 47.26
N GLY A 29 19.29 -38.99 47.82
CA GLY A 29 19.01 -37.99 48.86
C GLY A 29 18.68 -36.54 48.48
N ASN A 30 17.38 -36.25 48.41
CA ASN A 30 16.67 -35.13 49.05
C ASN A 30 17.26 -33.70 48.97
N ASP A 31 16.72 -32.83 48.10
CA ASP A 31 15.97 -31.60 48.43
C ASP A 31 15.76 -30.68 47.21
N GLY A 32 14.50 -30.23 47.01
CA GLY A 32 14.14 -28.95 46.37
C GLY A 32 14.38 -28.75 44.86
N GLY A 33 13.44 -29.22 44.03
CA GLY A 33 13.45 -29.12 42.57
C GLY A 33 13.32 -27.70 41.97
N ASP A 34 14.31 -27.41 41.12
CA ASP A 34 14.25 -27.03 39.71
C ASP A 34 13.77 -25.67 39.16
N MET A 35 14.71 -25.16 38.35
CA MET A 35 14.63 -24.06 37.41
C MET A 35 13.86 -24.41 36.12
N MET A 36 13.36 -23.35 35.49
CA MET A 36 13.24 -23.15 34.03
C MET A 36 12.45 -24.18 33.20
N GLY A 37 11.14 -23.93 33.09
CA GLY A 37 10.35 -24.31 31.91
C GLY A 37 10.30 -23.17 30.89
N GLY A 38 11.07 -23.30 29.80
CA GLY A 38 11.03 -22.39 28.66
C GLY A 38 9.72 -22.55 27.88
N THR A 39 8.75 -21.66 28.12
CA THR A 39 7.53 -21.55 27.31
C THR A 39 7.86 -20.95 25.95
N SER A 40 7.63 -21.71 24.88
CA SER A 40 7.53 -21.20 23.51
C SER A 40 6.36 -20.21 23.44
N SER A 41 6.66 -18.90 23.47
CA SER A 41 5.64 -17.87 23.36
C SER A 41 5.05 -17.86 21.94
N THR A 42 3.97 -18.60 21.71
CA THR A 42 3.08 -18.33 20.58
C THR A 42 2.47 -16.96 20.86
N LYS A 43 2.97 -15.91 20.19
CA LYS A 43 2.36 -14.57 20.30
C LYS A 43 0.86 -14.74 19.97
N PRO A 44 -0.06 -14.27 20.83
CA PRO A 44 -1.48 -14.38 20.52
C PRO A 44 -1.77 -13.63 19.22
N ASP A 45 -2.46 -14.29 18.29
CA ASP A 45 -2.98 -13.68 17.07
C ASP A 45 -3.94 -12.54 17.47
N LEU A 46 -3.43 -11.32 17.54
CA LEU A 46 -4.26 -10.15 17.80
C LEU A 46 -5.30 -10.04 16.68
N PRO A 47 -6.56 -9.68 17.00
CA PRO A 47 -7.54 -9.32 15.97
C PRO A 47 -6.91 -8.30 15.01
N PRO A 48 -7.01 -8.45 13.68
CA PRO A 48 -6.42 -7.55 12.70
C PRO A 48 -6.63 -6.05 13.02
N LEU A 49 -7.82 -5.67 13.50
CA LEU A 49 -8.13 -4.30 13.95
C LEU A 49 -7.32 -3.83 15.18
N LYS A 50 -6.90 -4.74 16.07
CA LYS A 50 -6.05 -4.43 17.25
C LYS A 50 -4.58 -4.25 16.88
N GLY A 51 -4.13 -4.72 15.72
CA GLY A 51 -2.77 -4.50 15.21
C GLY A 51 -2.56 -3.14 14.53
N LEU A 52 -3.64 -2.44 14.17
CA LEU A 52 -3.60 -1.10 13.58
C LEU A 52 -3.38 -0.01 14.63
N SER A 53 -2.66 1.06 14.26
CA SER A 53 -2.58 2.28 15.06
C SER A 53 -3.98 2.86 15.29
N PHE A 54 -4.18 3.59 16.39
CA PHE A 54 -5.46 4.26 16.68
C PHE A 54 -5.92 5.12 15.49
N LEU A 55 -4.96 5.81 14.87
CA LEU A 55 -5.16 6.64 13.69
C LEU A 55 -5.61 5.84 12.46
N ASP A 56 -4.96 4.71 12.16
CA ASP A 56 -5.30 3.86 11.01
C ASP A 56 -6.65 3.16 11.20
N ARG A 57 -6.98 2.79 12.46
CA ARG A 57 -8.25 2.14 12.80
C ARG A 57 -9.46 3.03 12.52
N PHE A 58 -9.35 4.31 12.83
CA PHE A 58 -10.43 5.28 12.65
C PHE A 58 -10.26 6.12 11.38
N LEU A 59 -9.38 5.73 10.47
CA LEU A 59 -9.05 6.48 9.25
C LEU A 59 -10.30 6.86 8.45
N VAL A 60 -11.22 5.93 8.25
CA VAL A 60 -12.52 6.18 7.57
C VAL A 60 -13.29 7.31 8.24
N VAL A 61 -13.37 7.30 9.57
CA VAL A 61 -14.07 8.33 10.35
C VAL A 61 -13.35 9.66 10.22
N TRP A 62 -12.02 9.67 10.31
CA TRP A 62 -11.20 10.87 10.14
C TRP A 62 -11.33 11.47 8.74
N ILE A 63 -11.41 10.65 7.69
CA ILE A 63 -11.64 11.13 6.32
C ILE A 63 -13.01 11.78 6.20
N ILE A 64 -14.07 11.12 6.68
CA ILE A 64 -15.43 11.70 6.65
C ILE A 64 -15.46 13.02 7.42
N LEU A 65 -14.82 13.07 8.59
CA LEU A 65 -14.73 14.29 9.39
C LEU A 65 -13.92 15.38 8.68
N ALA A 66 -12.80 15.04 8.05
CA ALA A 66 -11.98 15.95 7.27
C ALA A 66 -12.75 16.54 6.07
N MET A 67 -13.52 15.70 5.36
CA MET A 67 -14.41 16.14 4.28
C MET A 67 -15.47 17.10 4.82
N ALA A 68 -16.15 16.74 5.92
CA ALA A 68 -17.17 17.58 6.55
C ALA A 68 -16.61 18.94 6.99
N ILE A 69 -15.44 18.95 7.66
CA ILE A 69 -14.74 20.17 8.06
C ILE A 69 -14.37 21.00 6.83
N GLY A 70 -13.81 20.38 5.79
CA GLY A 70 -13.47 21.05 4.54
C GLY A 70 -14.67 21.72 3.90
N ILE A 71 -15.79 21.00 3.72
CA ILE A 71 -17.03 21.52 3.15
C ILE A 71 -17.58 22.69 3.98
N VAL A 72 -17.60 22.57 5.31
CA VAL A 72 -18.08 23.64 6.21
C VAL A 72 -17.19 24.88 6.09
N LEU A 73 -15.87 24.72 6.12
CA LEU A 73 -14.94 25.84 5.97
C LEU A 73 -15.08 26.52 4.61
N GLY A 74 -15.17 25.75 3.53
CA GLY A 74 -15.34 26.27 2.17
C GLY A 74 -16.67 26.97 1.93
N ASN A 75 -17.72 26.67 2.71
CA ASN A 75 -19.04 27.29 2.59
C ASN A 75 -19.28 28.45 3.58
N THR A 76 -18.58 28.47 4.72
CA THR A 76 -18.76 29.51 5.76
C THR A 76 -17.82 30.69 5.58
N VAL A 77 -16.67 30.50 4.94
CA VAL A 77 -15.66 31.54 4.75
C VAL A 77 -15.34 31.70 3.27
N GLU A 78 -15.96 32.69 2.63
CA GLU A 78 -15.80 32.97 1.18
C GLU A 78 -14.33 33.23 0.77
N SER A 79 -13.48 33.68 1.69
CA SER A 79 -12.07 33.95 1.42
C SER A 79 -11.17 32.71 1.41
N VAL A 80 -11.64 31.56 1.92
CA VAL A 80 -10.83 30.33 2.02
C VAL A 80 -10.49 29.78 0.64
N GLY A 81 -11.47 29.66 -0.27
CA GLY A 81 -11.23 29.19 -1.63
C GLY A 81 -10.16 30.00 -2.38
N PRO A 82 -10.35 31.33 -2.56
CA PRO A 82 -9.37 32.18 -3.21
C PRO A 82 -8.02 32.22 -2.50
N ALA A 83 -7.96 32.18 -1.17
CA ALA A 83 -6.70 32.15 -0.42
C ALA A 83 -5.94 30.84 -0.61
N LEU A 84 -6.64 29.71 -0.68
CA LEU A 84 -6.04 28.40 -0.91
C LEU A 84 -5.56 28.22 -2.36
N GLN A 85 -6.13 28.97 -3.30
CA GLN A 85 -5.69 28.98 -4.71
C GLN A 85 -4.56 30.00 -4.97
N ARG A 86 -4.13 30.79 -3.97
CA ARG A 86 -2.99 31.71 -4.14
C ARG A 86 -1.68 30.95 -4.18
N GLY A 87 -1.08 30.94 -5.37
CA GLY A 87 0.20 30.32 -5.63
C GLY A 87 0.03 28.85 -6.00
N GLU A 88 0.53 28.52 -7.18
CA GLU A 88 0.57 27.16 -7.70
C GLU A 88 2.02 26.70 -7.77
N PHE A 89 2.24 25.45 -7.40
CA PHE A 89 3.49 24.73 -7.57
C PHE A 89 3.19 23.50 -8.43
N VAL A 90 3.66 23.52 -9.68
CA VAL A 90 3.47 22.41 -10.63
C VAL A 90 1.98 22.08 -10.86
N GLY A 91 1.15 23.12 -11.03
CA GLY A 91 -0.29 22.99 -11.27
C GLY A 91 -1.13 22.59 -10.05
N VAL A 92 -0.51 22.46 -8.87
CA VAL A 92 -1.18 22.18 -7.59
C VAL A 92 -1.07 23.41 -6.69
N SER A 93 -2.12 23.76 -5.98
CA SER A 93 -2.05 24.86 -5.01
C SER A 93 -1.02 24.56 -3.92
N ILE A 94 -0.23 25.56 -3.51
CA ILE A 94 0.85 25.38 -2.52
C ILE A 94 0.37 24.66 -1.24
N PRO A 95 -0.80 25.00 -0.65
CA PRO A 95 -1.30 24.29 0.52
C PRO A 95 -1.53 22.80 0.27
N ILE A 96 -2.11 22.43 -0.87
CA ILE A 96 -2.32 21.03 -1.25
C ILE A 96 -0.96 20.36 -1.49
N ALA A 97 -0.07 21.00 -2.24
CA ALA A 97 1.25 20.45 -2.55
C ALA A 97 2.07 20.13 -1.29
N ILE A 98 2.04 21.01 -0.28
CA ILE A 98 2.69 20.76 1.03
C ILE A 98 2.09 19.52 1.70
N GLY A 99 0.76 19.41 1.73
CA GLY A 99 0.07 18.25 2.29
C GLY A 99 0.48 16.95 1.61
N LEU A 100 0.55 16.98 0.27
CA LEU A 100 0.93 15.82 -0.54
C LEU A 100 2.40 15.40 -0.32
N LEU A 101 3.32 16.37 -0.23
CA LEU A 101 4.73 16.08 0.04
C LEU A 101 4.95 15.53 1.46
N ILE A 102 4.29 16.15 2.46
CA ILE A 102 4.35 15.70 3.85
C ILE A 102 3.81 14.27 3.97
N MET A 103 2.74 13.92 3.25
CA MET A 103 2.18 12.58 3.37
C MET A 103 3.06 11.50 2.70
N MET A 104 3.73 11.84 1.58
CA MET A 104 4.54 10.89 0.81
C MET A 104 5.88 10.57 1.46
N TYR A 105 6.54 11.56 2.05
CA TYR A 105 7.90 11.39 2.59
C TYR A 105 8.01 10.28 3.67
N PRO A 106 7.16 10.21 4.71
CA PRO A 106 7.27 9.19 5.74
C PRO A 106 7.03 7.77 5.23
N ILE A 107 6.15 7.63 4.22
CA ILE A 107 5.88 6.36 3.57
C ILE A 107 7.14 5.83 2.90
N LEU A 108 7.81 6.67 2.12
CA LEU A 108 8.97 6.28 1.33
C LEU A 108 10.17 5.96 2.23
N CYS A 109 10.30 6.61 3.39
CA CYS A 109 11.31 6.26 4.39
C CYS A 109 11.17 4.82 4.92
N LYS A 110 9.95 4.25 4.94
CA LYS A 110 9.74 2.86 5.36
C LYS A 110 10.24 1.84 4.35
N VAL A 111 10.41 2.23 3.09
CA VAL A 111 10.84 1.34 2.01
C VAL A 111 12.30 0.92 2.23
N ARG A 112 12.56 -0.39 2.11
CA ARG A 112 13.87 -1.00 2.34
C ARG A 112 14.60 -1.20 1.02
N PHE A 113 15.05 -0.11 0.39
CA PHE A 113 15.72 -0.15 -0.93
C PHE A 113 16.94 -1.07 -0.97
N GLU A 114 17.60 -1.24 0.18
CA GLU A 114 18.77 -2.09 0.28
C GLU A 114 18.41 -3.56 0.08
N THR A 115 17.16 -3.98 0.27
CA THR A 115 16.74 -5.36 -0.01
C THR A 115 16.54 -5.64 -1.51
N LEU A 116 16.61 -4.62 -2.37
CA LEU A 116 16.40 -4.78 -3.81
C LEU A 116 17.47 -5.68 -4.46
N HIS A 117 18.70 -5.72 -3.95
CA HIS A 117 19.74 -6.61 -4.49
C HIS A 117 19.41 -8.11 -4.32
N LEU A 118 18.58 -8.47 -3.33
CA LEU A 118 18.14 -9.85 -3.13
C LEU A 118 17.31 -10.34 -4.32
N LEU A 119 16.69 -9.43 -5.08
CA LEU A 119 16.01 -9.76 -6.33
C LEU A 119 16.93 -10.32 -7.39
N LEU A 120 18.15 -9.82 -7.46
CA LEU A 120 19.12 -10.26 -8.46
C LEU A 120 19.69 -11.66 -8.13
N SER A 121 19.53 -12.14 -6.89
CA SER A 121 20.17 -13.35 -6.41
C SER A 121 19.35 -14.64 -6.63
N HIS A 122 18.02 -14.58 -6.57
CA HIS A 122 17.18 -15.79 -6.62
C HIS A 122 16.25 -15.85 -7.84
N ARG A 123 16.50 -16.81 -8.75
CA ARG A 123 15.67 -17.02 -9.96
C ARG A 123 14.18 -17.27 -9.65
N THR A 124 13.85 -17.87 -8.52
CA THR A 124 12.45 -18.11 -8.10
C THR A 124 11.71 -16.80 -7.80
N LEU A 125 12.41 -15.77 -7.29
CA LEU A 125 11.80 -14.46 -7.04
C LEU A 125 11.45 -13.73 -8.34
N TRP A 126 12.24 -13.92 -9.41
CA TRP A 126 11.96 -13.30 -10.72
C TRP A 126 10.61 -13.71 -11.29
N VAL A 127 10.23 -14.99 -11.16
CA VAL A 127 8.92 -15.47 -11.63
C VAL A 127 7.79 -14.76 -10.87
N GLN A 128 7.94 -14.58 -9.56
CA GLN A 128 6.93 -13.94 -8.73
C GLN A 128 6.86 -12.42 -9.00
N ILE A 129 7.99 -11.76 -9.24
CA ILE A 129 8.02 -10.34 -9.64
C ILE A 129 7.40 -10.16 -11.03
N ALA A 130 7.72 -11.03 -11.99
CA ALA A 130 7.14 -10.97 -13.33
C ALA A 130 5.61 -11.13 -13.28
N LEU A 131 5.13 -12.05 -12.44
CA LEU A 131 3.70 -12.16 -12.14
C LEU A 131 3.15 -10.87 -11.53
N SER A 132 3.84 -10.33 -10.52
CA SER A 132 3.45 -9.05 -9.91
C SER A 132 3.41 -7.93 -10.93
N PHE A 133 4.37 -7.88 -11.84
CA PHE A 133 4.43 -6.89 -12.90
C PHE A 133 3.21 -6.99 -13.81
N ALA A 134 2.91 -8.20 -14.30
CA ALA A 134 1.75 -8.43 -15.15
C ALA A 134 0.44 -8.09 -14.43
N LEU A 135 0.29 -8.50 -13.17
CA LEU A 135 -0.90 -8.19 -12.37
C LEU A 135 -1.06 -6.69 -12.13
N ASN A 136 0.00 -6.01 -11.68
CA ASN A 136 -0.05 -4.61 -11.25
C ASN A 136 -0.07 -3.61 -12.42
N TRP A 137 0.65 -3.88 -13.50
CA TRP A 137 0.88 -2.89 -14.56
C TRP A 137 0.08 -3.17 -15.83
N ILE A 138 -0.48 -4.37 -15.97
CA ILE A 138 -1.29 -4.77 -17.13
C ILE A 138 -2.72 -5.10 -16.69
N ILE A 139 -2.90 -6.15 -15.89
CA ILE A 139 -4.23 -6.69 -15.57
C ILE A 139 -5.04 -5.70 -14.72
N ALA A 140 -4.47 -5.19 -13.63
CA ALA A 140 -5.15 -4.27 -12.73
C ALA A 140 -5.57 -2.96 -13.41
N PRO A 141 -4.70 -2.22 -14.12
CA PRO A 141 -5.08 -0.98 -14.79
C PRO A 141 -6.12 -1.24 -15.90
N LEU A 142 -5.94 -2.29 -16.71
CA LEU A 142 -6.91 -2.65 -17.74
C LEU A 142 -8.28 -2.99 -17.14
N PHE A 143 -8.31 -3.74 -16.05
CA PHE A 143 -9.55 -4.07 -15.35
C PHE A 143 -10.20 -2.82 -14.75
N MET A 144 -9.40 -1.89 -14.22
CA MET A 144 -9.93 -0.61 -13.73
C MET A 144 -10.57 0.21 -14.85
N VAL A 145 -9.93 0.28 -16.04
CA VAL A 145 -10.52 0.96 -17.21
C VAL A 145 -11.85 0.31 -17.59
N ALA A 146 -11.90 -1.03 -17.65
CA ALA A 146 -13.13 -1.76 -17.96
C ALA A 146 -14.26 -1.45 -16.94
N LEU A 147 -13.93 -1.43 -15.65
CA LEU A 147 -14.89 -1.08 -14.60
C LEU A 147 -15.32 0.39 -14.68
N ALA A 148 -14.41 1.30 -14.98
CA ALA A 148 -14.71 2.71 -15.12
C ALA A 148 -15.69 2.95 -16.29
N TRP A 149 -15.54 2.22 -17.39
CA TRP A 149 -16.50 2.24 -18.50
C TRP A 149 -17.84 1.59 -18.16
N ALA A 150 -17.82 0.47 -17.43
CA ALA A 150 -19.04 -0.26 -17.07
C ALA A 150 -19.92 0.50 -16.07
N PHE A 151 -19.32 1.17 -15.08
CA PHE A 151 -20.04 1.83 -13.99
C PHE A 151 -20.23 3.34 -14.19
N LEU A 152 -19.38 3.98 -15.00
CA LEU A 152 -19.40 5.44 -15.23
C LEU A 152 -19.45 5.78 -16.73
N PRO A 153 -20.38 5.21 -17.53
CA PRO A 153 -20.44 5.48 -18.96
C PRO A 153 -20.74 6.96 -19.27
N ASP A 154 -21.56 7.60 -18.44
CA ASP A 154 -22.05 8.97 -18.58
C ASP A 154 -21.13 10.05 -17.97
N ARG A 155 -20.11 9.65 -17.19
CA ARG A 155 -19.25 10.55 -16.41
C ARG A 155 -17.77 10.34 -16.70
N GLN A 156 -17.31 10.98 -17.79
CA GLN A 156 -15.91 10.93 -18.22
C GLN A 156 -14.95 11.48 -17.15
N ASP A 157 -15.35 12.54 -16.45
CA ASP A 157 -14.58 13.16 -15.36
C ASP A 157 -14.25 12.17 -14.23
N LEU A 158 -15.23 11.39 -13.80
CA LEU A 158 -15.03 10.39 -12.74
C LEU A 158 -14.26 9.17 -13.26
N ARG A 159 -14.53 8.77 -14.51
CA ARG A 159 -13.87 7.64 -15.17
C ARG A 159 -12.36 7.86 -15.28
N GLU A 160 -11.93 9.03 -15.73
CA GLU A 160 -10.50 9.37 -15.82
C GLU A 160 -9.81 9.35 -14.45
N GLY A 161 -10.44 9.94 -13.43
CA GLY A 161 -9.92 9.89 -12.06
C GLY A 161 -9.73 8.46 -11.55
N LEU A 162 -10.72 7.60 -11.80
CA LEU A 162 -10.65 6.18 -11.44
C LEU A 162 -9.56 5.42 -12.22
N ILE A 163 -9.29 5.77 -13.48
CA ILE A 163 -8.20 5.20 -14.27
C ILE A 163 -6.84 5.62 -13.68
N PHE A 164 -6.65 6.90 -13.31
CA PHE A 164 -5.44 7.35 -12.61
C PHE A 164 -5.20 6.58 -11.31
N VAL A 165 -6.26 6.35 -10.53
CA VAL A 165 -6.21 5.50 -9.35
C VAL A 165 -5.75 4.07 -9.67
N GLY A 166 -6.29 3.45 -10.71
CA GLY A 166 -5.94 2.07 -11.08
C GLY A 166 -4.48 1.90 -11.53
N ILE A 167 -3.91 2.94 -12.15
CA ILE A 167 -2.51 2.99 -12.55
C ILE A 167 -1.59 3.24 -11.35
N ALA A 168 -2.05 3.98 -10.35
CA ALA A 168 -1.29 4.28 -9.14
C ALA A 168 -1.14 3.02 -8.26
N ARG A 169 0.06 2.43 -8.24
CA ARG A 169 0.32 1.20 -7.48
C ARG A 169 0.68 1.48 -6.02
N CYS A 170 0.12 0.70 -5.10
CA CYS A 170 0.39 0.89 -3.67
C CYS A 170 1.85 0.60 -3.30
N ILE A 171 2.41 1.46 -2.46
CA ILE A 171 3.80 1.37 -1.95
C ILE A 171 3.88 1.40 -0.42
N ALA A 172 2.77 1.58 0.29
CA ALA A 172 2.78 1.81 1.74
C ALA A 172 1.85 0.86 2.47
N MET A 173 0.54 1.04 2.25
CA MET A 173 -0.48 0.41 3.05
C MET A 173 -0.49 -1.11 2.88
N VAL A 174 -0.01 -1.59 1.73
CA VAL A 174 0.24 -3.00 1.44
C VAL A 174 1.13 -3.69 2.50
N LEU A 175 2.10 -2.98 3.11
CA LEU A 175 2.94 -3.56 4.18
C LEU A 175 2.10 -3.88 5.42
N ILE A 176 1.16 -3.01 5.76
CA ILE A 176 0.29 -3.17 6.93
C ILE A 176 -0.67 -4.34 6.68
N TRP A 177 -1.29 -4.41 5.51
CA TRP A 177 -2.21 -5.50 5.16
C TRP A 177 -1.51 -6.86 5.11
N THR A 178 -0.32 -6.88 4.54
CA THR A 178 0.53 -8.07 4.47
C THR A 178 0.92 -8.54 5.87
N ASP A 179 1.38 -7.64 6.74
CA ASP A 179 1.76 -7.98 8.12
C ASP A 179 0.55 -8.50 8.92
N LEU A 180 -0.59 -7.80 8.84
CA LEU A 180 -1.81 -8.21 9.51
C LEU A 180 -2.31 -9.57 9.06
N ALA A 181 -2.17 -9.91 7.77
CA ALA A 181 -2.56 -11.20 7.21
C ALA A 181 -1.52 -12.31 7.42
N GLY A 182 -0.33 -11.99 7.93
CA GLY A 182 0.77 -12.94 8.15
C GLY A 182 1.50 -13.34 6.85
N GLY A 183 1.59 -12.42 5.89
CA GLY A 183 2.33 -12.59 4.65
C GLY A 183 3.84 -12.45 4.80
N ASP A 184 4.56 -12.51 3.69
CA ASP A 184 6.01 -12.31 3.67
C ASP A 184 6.36 -10.82 3.59
N GLY A 185 6.85 -10.26 4.70
CA GLY A 185 7.18 -8.84 4.82
C GLY A 185 8.46 -8.41 4.10
N ASP A 186 9.41 -9.32 3.90
CA ASP A 186 10.64 -9.00 3.15
C ASP A 186 10.36 -9.01 1.65
N TYR A 187 9.59 -10.00 1.20
CA TYR A 187 9.06 -10.02 -0.16
C TYR A 187 8.16 -8.81 -0.46
N CYS A 188 7.34 -8.38 0.51
CA CYS A 188 6.52 -7.19 0.36
C CYS A 188 7.36 -5.92 0.19
N ALA A 189 8.40 -5.75 1.02
CA ALA A 189 9.27 -4.58 0.95
C ALA A 189 9.98 -4.47 -0.41
N VAL A 190 10.35 -5.62 -0.96
CA VAL A 190 10.94 -5.76 -2.27
C VAL A 190 9.96 -5.37 -3.39
N LEU A 191 8.72 -5.88 -3.37
CA LEU A 191 7.69 -5.48 -4.34
C LEU A 191 7.36 -4.00 -4.25
N VAL A 192 7.32 -3.44 -3.04
CA VAL A 192 7.13 -2.01 -2.82
C VAL A 192 8.25 -1.20 -3.46
N ALA A 193 9.52 -1.58 -3.27
CA ALA A 193 10.64 -0.87 -3.88
C ALA A 193 10.60 -0.96 -5.41
N PHE A 194 10.28 -2.14 -5.95
CA PHE A 194 10.12 -2.37 -7.38
C PHE A 194 8.98 -1.53 -7.98
N ASN A 195 7.80 -1.56 -7.36
CA ASN A 195 6.64 -0.76 -7.79
C ASN A 195 6.92 0.73 -7.69
N SER A 196 7.64 1.19 -6.66
CA SER A 196 8.01 2.61 -6.52
C SER A 196 8.83 3.11 -7.71
N ILE A 197 9.83 2.33 -8.14
CA ILE A 197 10.68 2.68 -9.29
C ILE A 197 9.85 2.64 -10.58
N LEU A 198 9.08 1.58 -10.79
CA LEU A 198 8.22 1.45 -11.96
C LEU A 198 7.19 2.56 -12.03
N GLN A 199 6.66 3.02 -10.91
CA GLN A 199 5.67 4.09 -10.88
C GLN A 199 6.24 5.44 -11.27
N ILE A 200 7.52 5.71 -11.02
CA ILE A 200 8.16 6.92 -11.54
C ILE A 200 8.26 6.87 -13.07
N VAL A 201 8.53 5.70 -13.64
CA VAL A 201 8.81 5.54 -15.07
C VAL A 201 7.55 5.31 -15.90
N LEU A 202 6.66 4.42 -15.44
CA LEU A 202 5.52 3.90 -16.19
C LEU A 202 4.23 4.66 -15.94
N PHE A 203 4.10 5.41 -14.85
CA PHE A 203 2.84 6.07 -14.52
C PHE A 203 2.42 7.08 -15.61
N ALA A 204 3.31 7.97 -16.04
CA ALA A 204 2.98 8.96 -17.07
C ALA A 204 2.69 8.33 -18.44
N PRO A 205 3.52 7.40 -18.96
CA PRO A 205 3.23 6.69 -20.20
C PRO A 205 1.90 5.92 -20.16
N LEU A 206 1.61 5.21 -19.05
CA LEU A 206 0.38 4.43 -18.93
C LEU A 206 -0.85 5.30 -18.73
N ALA A 207 -0.74 6.45 -18.04
CA ALA A 207 -1.83 7.39 -17.94
C ALA A 207 -2.26 7.89 -19.31
N VAL A 208 -1.30 8.27 -20.15
CA VAL A 208 -1.56 8.68 -21.54
C VAL A 208 -2.14 7.51 -22.35
N PHE A 209 -1.52 6.33 -22.27
CA PHE A 209 -1.98 5.15 -23.01
C PHE A 209 -3.43 4.74 -22.65
N TYR A 210 -3.74 4.56 -21.36
CA TYR A 210 -5.06 4.10 -20.96
C TYR A 210 -6.16 5.14 -21.17
N ILE A 211 -5.84 6.43 -21.07
CA ILE A 211 -6.87 7.48 -21.22
C ILE A 211 -7.03 7.91 -22.68
N GLN A 212 -5.93 8.16 -23.41
CA GLN A 212 -6.02 8.60 -24.80
C GLN A 212 -6.26 7.44 -25.76
N VAL A 213 -5.57 6.30 -25.60
CA VAL A 213 -5.62 5.19 -26.57
C VAL A 213 -6.72 4.20 -26.23
N VAL A 214 -6.79 3.74 -24.96
CA VAL A 214 -7.74 2.68 -24.59
C VAL A 214 -9.14 3.24 -24.32
N SER A 215 -9.22 4.40 -23.68
CA SER A 215 -10.49 5.03 -23.34
C SER A 215 -11.01 5.98 -24.43
N ASP A 216 -10.36 6.06 -25.60
CA ASP A 216 -10.77 6.88 -26.75
C ASP A 216 -11.31 8.25 -26.34
N GLY A 217 -10.55 8.94 -25.49
CA GLY A 217 -10.93 10.21 -24.89
C GLY A 217 -10.89 11.32 -25.93
N ASP A 218 -11.87 11.35 -26.85
CA ASP A 218 -12.01 12.20 -28.04
C ASP A 218 -11.85 13.72 -27.80
N LYS A 219 -11.68 14.19 -26.56
CA LYS A 219 -11.68 15.61 -26.18
C LYS A 219 -10.69 16.01 -25.07
N THR A 220 -9.87 15.10 -24.56
CA THR A 220 -9.01 15.36 -23.38
C THR A 220 -7.54 15.19 -23.71
N ASP A 221 -6.89 16.31 -24.04
CA ASP A 221 -5.45 16.38 -24.26
C ASP A 221 -4.70 16.32 -22.92
N ILE A 222 -4.50 15.10 -22.42
CA ILE A 222 -3.61 14.88 -21.27
C ILE A 222 -2.18 15.20 -21.68
N SER A 223 -1.66 16.27 -21.11
CA SER A 223 -0.25 16.61 -21.24
C SER A 223 0.61 15.57 -20.51
N TYR A 224 1.30 14.73 -21.28
CA TYR A 224 2.34 13.82 -20.77
C TYR A 224 3.34 14.56 -19.86
N GLU A 225 3.76 15.76 -20.28
CA GLU A 225 4.72 16.59 -19.55
C GLU A 225 4.19 16.96 -18.16
N LYS A 226 2.93 17.41 -18.04
CA LYS A 226 2.33 17.73 -16.74
C LYS A 226 2.25 16.51 -15.83
N VAL A 227 1.85 15.35 -16.36
CA VAL A 227 1.80 14.11 -15.58
C VAL A 227 3.20 13.71 -15.11
N ALA A 228 4.18 13.71 -16.00
CA ALA A 228 5.57 13.34 -15.68
C ALA A 228 6.21 14.30 -14.66
N GLN A 229 5.99 15.62 -14.81
CA GLN A 229 6.46 16.62 -13.85
C GLN A 229 5.82 16.43 -12.47
N SER A 230 4.50 16.21 -12.44
CA SER A 230 3.77 15.96 -11.18
C SER A 230 4.27 14.71 -10.48
N VAL A 231 4.43 13.59 -11.19
CA VAL A 231 5.02 12.35 -10.61
C VAL A 231 6.45 12.60 -10.14
N GLY A 232 7.29 13.26 -10.92
CA GLY A 232 8.66 13.59 -10.54
C GLY A 232 8.74 14.43 -9.26
N VAL A 233 7.82 15.36 -9.07
CA VAL A 233 7.80 16.27 -7.93
C VAL A 233 7.17 15.63 -6.70
N PHE A 234 6.00 15.01 -6.83
CA PHE A 234 5.25 14.47 -5.69
C PHE A 234 5.65 13.05 -5.29
N LEU A 235 6.30 12.29 -6.18
CA LEU A 235 6.88 10.98 -5.85
C LEU A 235 8.41 11.02 -5.88
N GLY A 236 9.00 11.58 -6.94
CA GLY A 236 10.46 11.56 -7.14
C GLY A 236 11.25 12.34 -6.09
N ILE A 237 10.84 13.57 -5.74
CA ILE A 237 11.52 14.36 -4.70
C ILE A 237 11.40 13.69 -3.33
N PRO A 238 10.21 13.30 -2.84
CA PRO A 238 10.08 12.54 -1.59
C PRO A 238 10.87 11.23 -1.59
N LEU A 239 10.93 10.54 -2.73
CA LEU A 239 11.71 9.30 -2.86
C LEU A 239 13.21 9.57 -2.69
N GLY A 240 13.75 10.56 -3.40
CA GLY A 240 15.16 10.95 -3.27
C GLY A 240 15.51 11.36 -1.85
N ALA A 241 14.64 12.17 -1.22
CA ALA A 241 14.80 12.58 0.16
C ALA A 241 14.74 11.39 1.14
N ALA A 242 13.83 10.44 0.91
CA ALA A 242 13.70 9.24 1.73
C ALA A 242 14.91 8.31 1.61
N VAL A 243 15.41 8.09 0.39
CA VAL A 243 16.63 7.31 0.14
C VAL A 243 17.82 7.95 0.84
N LEU A 244 18.02 9.26 0.68
CA LEU A 244 19.11 9.99 1.33
C LEU A 244 19.00 9.90 2.86
N THR A 245 17.81 10.15 3.40
CA THR A 245 17.53 10.05 4.84
C THR A 245 17.84 8.65 5.35
N ARG A 246 17.41 7.61 4.63
CA ARG A 246 17.64 6.23 5.02
C ARG A 246 19.13 5.89 5.01
N LEU A 247 19.87 6.22 3.95
CA LEU A 247 21.30 5.93 3.86
C LEU A 247 22.14 6.65 4.92
N VAL A 248 21.85 7.94 5.19
CA VAL A 248 22.58 8.74 6.17
C VAL A 248 22.19 8.36 7.59
N LEU A 249 20.90 8.28 7.91
CA LEU A 249 20.45 8.07 9.28
C LEU A 249 20.68 6.61 9.75
N ARG A 250 20.60 5.64 8.82
CA ARG A 250 20.93 4.24 9.11
C ARG A 250 22.42 4.07 9.41
N SER A 251 23.30 4.74 8.68
CA SER A 251 24.75 4.65 8.91
C SER A 251 25.17 5.32 10.23
N LEU A 252 24.46 6.36 10.66
CA LEU A 252 24.74 7.08 11.92
C LEU A 252 24.18 6.42 13.17
N VAL A 253 22.95 5.88 13.13
CA VAL A 253 22.20 5.47 14.34
C VAL A 253 21.92 3.96 14.39
N GLY A 254 22.16 3.23 13.29
CA GLY A 254 21.88 1.80 13.17
C GLY A 254 20.41 1.46 12.88
N GLU A 255 20.16 0.25 12.35
CA GLU A 255 18.85 -0.19 11.86
C GLU A 255 17.77 -0.19 12.96
N ASP A 256 18.08 -0.71 14.15
CA ASP A 256 17.09 -0.84 15.22
C ASP A 256 16.55 0.51 15.70
N ARG A 257 17.43 1.52 15.77
CA ARG A 257 17.05 2.87 16.20
C ARG A 257 16.31 3.62 15.11
N TYR A 258 16.70 3.41 13.85
CA TYR A 258 15.97 3.91 12.70
C TYR A 258 14.52 3.39 12.72
N GLN A 259 14.33 2.08 12.84
CA GLN A 259 13.00 1.46 12.83
C GLN A 259 12.17 1.80 14.08
N ARG A 260 12.75 1.66 15.28
CA ARG A 260 11.97 1.81 16.53
C ARG A 260 11.67 3.26 16.90
N ARG A 261 12.54 4.21 16.53
CA ARG A 261 12.41 5.61 16.94
C ARG A 261 12.05 6.53 15.78
N PHE A 262 12.85 6.52 14.71
CA PHE A 262 12.65 7.46 13.60
C PHE A 262 11.37 7.14 12.81
N ILE A 263 11.22 5.90 12.34
CA ILE A 263 10.02 5.48 11.59
C ILE A 263 8.74 5.65 12.41
N ARG A 264 8.75 5.26 13.69
CA ARG A 264 7.60 5.42 14.58
C ARG A 264 7.21 6.90 14.77
N TYR A 265 8.18 7.81 14.78
CA TYR A 265 7.95 9.24 14.93
C TYR A 265 7.40 9.88 13.66
N ILE A 266 7.92 9.51 12.48
CA ILE A 266 7.49 10.12 11.20
C ILE A 266 6.19 9.51 10.66
N ALA A 267 5.87 8.25 11.01
CA ALA A 267 4.72 7.53 10.45
C ALA A 267 3.37 8.28 10.57
N PRO A 268 3.03 8.92 11.71
CA PRO A 268 1.76 9.66 11.85
C PRO A 268 1.65 10.87 10.91
N PHE A 269 2.77 11.49 10.53
CA PHE A 269 2.76 12.65 9.62
C PHE A 269 2.20 12.29 8.24
N SER A 270 2.30 11.01 7.84
CA SER A 270 1.71 10.55 6.59
C SER A 270 0.19 10.74 6.59
N LEU A 271 -0.47 10.22 7.63
CA LEU A 271 -1.92 10.34 7.78
C LEU A 271 -2.35 11.79 8.02
N ILE A 272 -1.59 12.54 8.83
CA ILE A 272 -1.89 13.96 9.07
C ILE A 272 -1.85 14.74 7.75
N GLY A 273 -0.84 14.50 6.91
CA GLY A 273 -0.73 15.11 5.58
C GLY A 273 -1.89 14.72 4.66
N LEU A 274 -2.32 13.45 4.68
CA LEU A 274 -3.51 13.01 3.92
C LEU A 274 -4.77 13.74 4.39
N LEU A 275 -5.07 13.73 5.69
CA LEU A 275 -6.25 14.38 6.25
C LEU A 275 -6.24 15.89 6.01
N TYR A 276 -5.09 16.53 6.16
CA TYR A 276 -4.90 17.94 5.83
C TYR A 276 -5.16 18.22 4.35
N THR A 277 -4.61 17.41 3.45
CA THR A 277 -4.85 17.52 2.00
C THR A 277 -6.35 17.41 1.69
N ILE A 278 -7.05 16.46 2.31
CA ILE A 278 -8.50 16.30 2.17
C ILE A 278 -9.23 17.55 2.66
N VAL A 279 -8.94 18.05 3.87
CA VAL A 279 -9.57 19.29 4.38
C VAL A 279 -9.38 20.44 3.38
N VAL A 280 -8.15 20.65 2.91
CA VAL A 280 -7.82 21.74 1.98
C VAL A 280 -8.52 21.57 0.63
N LEU A 281 -8.52 20.34 0.08
CA LEU A 281 -9.16 20.03 -1.20
C LEU A 281 -10.66 20.31 -1.10
N PHE A 282 -11.35 19.78 -0.09
CA PHE A 282 -12.79 20.01 0.09
C PHE A 282 -13.12 21.46 0.46
N ALA A 283 -12.26 22.14 1.22
CA ALA A 283 -12.40 23.57 1.50
C ALA A 283 -12.24 24.44 0.26
N SER A 284 -11.38 24.04 -0.69
CA SER A 284 -11.22 24.74 -1.96
C SER A 284 -12.41 24.55 -2.92
N GLN A 285 -13.19 23.47 -2.75
CA GLN A 285 -14.35 23.15 -3.59
C GLN A 285 -15.70 23.63 -3.05
N GLY A 286 -15.80 23.90 -1.74
CA GLY A 286 -17.00 24.46 -1.11
C GLY A 286 -18.28 23.67 -1.38
N ALA A 287 -19.35 24.34 -1.83
CA ALA A 287 -20.69 23.78 -2.02
C ALA A 287 -20.84 22.81 -3.21
N HIS A 288 -19.86 22.72 -4.13
CA HIS A 288 -19.94 21.82 -5.28
C HIS A 288 -19.95 20.34 -4.87
N VAL A 289 -19.25 20.00 -3.78
CA VAL A 289 -19.14 18.62 -3.29
C VAL A 289 -20.49 18.06 -2.84
N VAL A 290 -21.31 18.86 -2.15
CA VAL A 290 -22.60 18.39 -1.62
C VAL A 290 -23.53 17.95 -2.77
N ARG A 291 -23.42 18.60 -3.94
CA ARG A 291 -24.18 18.23 -5.14
C ARG A 291 -23.65 16.98 -5.84
N GLN A 292 -22.42 16.56 -5.51
CA GLN A 292 -21.73 15.40 -6.10
C GLN A 292 -21.76 14.15 -5.21
N ILE A 293 -22.62 14.08 -4.19
CA ILE A 293 -22.68 12.89 -3.32
C ILE A 293 -23.09 11.62 -4.09
N THR A 294 -23.94 11.77 -5.11
CA THR A 294 -24.27 10.67 -6.03
C THR A 294 -23.03 10.21 -6.81
N ASP A 295 -22.13 11.12 -7.15
CA ASP A 295 -20.90 10.81 -7.88
C ASP A 295 -19.92 10.04 -7.00
N VAL A 296 -19.79 10.45 -5.73
CA VAL A 296 -19.03 9.71 -4.72
C VAL A 296 -19.53 8.27 -4.62
N LEU A 297 -20.84 8.07 -4.46
CA LEU A 297 -21.44 6.73 -4.36
C LEU A 297 -21.23 5.90 -5.63
N ARG A 298 -21.31 6.52 -6.81
CA ARG A 298 -21.06 5.85 -8.09
C ARG A 298 -19.61 5.38 -8.24
N VAL A 299 -18.63 6.12 -7.69
CA VAL A 299 -17.21 5.73 -7.69
C VAL A 299 -16.93 4.58 -6.71
N CYS A 300 -17.68 4.48 -5.59
CA CYS A 300 -17.51 3.40 -4.63
C CYS A 300 -17.78 2.00 -5.23
N ALA A 301 -18.78 1.88 -6.11
CA ALA A 301 -19.18 0.61 -6.71
C ALA A 301 -18.06 -0.07 -7.54
N PRO A 302 -17.44 0.57 -8.54
CA PRO A 302 -16.35 -0.04 -9.30
C PRO A 302 -15.13 -0.30 -8.42
N LEU A 303 -14.81 0.55 -7.44
CA LEU A 303 -13.70 0.30 -6.51
C LEU A 303 -13.93 -0.97 -5.67
N LEU A 304 -15.15 -1.18 -5.16
CA LEU A 304 -15.50 -2.39 -4.43
C LEU A 304 -15.30 -3.64 -5.31
N VAL A 305 -15.81 -3.61 -6.53
CA VAL A 305 -15.65 -4.73 -7.49
C VAL A 305 -14.17 -4.94 -7.82
N TYR A 306 -13.43 -3.86 -8.06
CA TYR A 306 -11.99 -3.89 -8.33
C TYR A 306 -11.24 -4.62 -7.23
N PHE A 307 -11.39 -4.19 -5.97
CA PHE A 307 -10.68 -4.79 -4.84
C PHE A 307 -11.05 -6.25 -4.64
N LEU A 308 -12.34 -6.58 -4.70
CA LEU A 308 -12.81 -7.95 -4.50
C LEU A 308 -12.30 -8.90 -5.59
N VAL A 309 -12.43 -8.51 -6.86
CA VAL A 309 -12.07 -9.37 -8.00
C VAL A 309 -10.57 -9.50 -8.15
N ILE A 310 -9.80 -8.40 -8.11
CA ILE A 310 -8.34 -8.48 -8.23
C ILE A 310 -7.75 -9.26 -7.08
N PHE A 311 -8.17 -9.00 -5.84
CA PHE A 311 -7.67 -9.74 -4.68
C PHE A 311 -7.99 -11.22 -4.78
N THR A 312 -9.26 -11.59 -4.96
CA THR A 312 -9.67 -13.01 -4.99
C THR A 312 -9.09 -13.74 -6.21
N GLY A 313 -9.02 -13.07 -7.36
CA GLY A 313 -8.39 -13.59 -8.58
C GLY A 313 -6.91 -13.85 -8.39
N THR A 314 -6.16 -12.93 -7.77
CA THR A 314 -4.74 -13.13 -7.45
C THR A 314 -4.54 -14.24 -6.43
N VAL A 315 -5.35 -14.29 -5.35
CA VAL A 315 -5.29 -15.38 -4.36
C VAL A 315 -5.48 -16.74 -5.04
N TRP A 316 -6.54 -16.87 -5.85
CA TRP A 316 -6.87 -18.10 -6.55
C TRP A 316 -5.77 -18.51 -7.54
N PHE A 317 -5.24 -17.55 -8.29
CA PHE A 317 -4.17 -17.79 -9.25
C PHE A 317 -2.88 -18.26 -8.56
N CYS A 318 -2.45 -17.57 -7.50
CA CYS A 318 -1.26 -17.96 -6.73
C CYS A 318 -1.43 -19.32 -6.05
N TRP A 319 -2.62 -19.62 -5.53
CA TRP A 319 -2.93 -20.94 -4.97
C TRP A 319 -2.83 -22.04 -6.03
N LYS A 320 -3.39 -21.82 -7.23
CA LYS A 320 -3.34 -22.78 -8.34
C LYS A 320 -1.91 -23.01 -8.86
N MET A 321 -1.05 -21.98 -8.79
CA MET A 321 0.38 -22.11 -9.13
C MET A 321 1.21 -22.80 -8.03
N GLY A 322 0.61 -23.16 -6.90
CA GLY A 322 1.29 -23.84 -5.80
C GLY A 322 2.21 -22.94 -4.98
N PHE A 323 1.97 -21.62 -4.97
CA PHE A 323 2.75 -20.71 -4.13
C PHE A 323 2.38 -20.84 -2.65
N SER A 324 3.34 -20.55 -1.77
CA SER A 324 3.11 -20.55 -0.32
C SER A 324 2.09 -19.49 0.07
N TYR A 325 1.42 -19.70 1.20
CA TYR A 325 0.45 -18.74 1.72
C TYR A 325 1.06 -17.34 1.87
N LYS A 326 2.28 -17.27 2.42
CA LYS A 326 2.94 -15.99 2.71
C LYS A 326 3.18 -15.16 1.45
N VAL A 327 3.65 -15.79 0.37
CA VAL A 327 3.90 -15.12 -0.91
C VAL A 327 2.59 -14.73 -1.59
N SER A 328 1.61 -15.64 -1.58
CA SER A 328 0.30 -15.42 -2.21
C SER A 328 -0.46 -14.29 -1.54
N CYS A 329 -0.40 -14.21 -0.21
CA CYS A 329 -0.90 -13.12 0.60
C CYS A 329 -0.30 -11.78 0.16
N THR A 330 1.03 -11.70 0.16
CA THR A 330 1.75 -10.48 -0.25
C THR A 330 1.42 -10.06 -1.68
N GLN A 331 1.38 -11.01 -2.62
CA GLN A 331 1.00 -10.73 -4.01
C GLN A 331 -0.42 -10.19 -4.13
N SER A 332 -1.38 -10.80 -3.45
CA SER A 332 -2.78 -10.43 -3.57
C SER A 332 -3.07 -9.04 -3.01
N PHE A 333 -2.46 -8.69 -1.87
CA PHE A 333 -2.57 -7.32 -1.35
C PHE A 333 -1.84 -6.32 -2.24
N THR A 334 -0.68 -6.67 -2.80
CA THR A 334 0.05 -5.79 -3.72
C THR A 334 -0.75 -5.53 -5.00
N ALA A 335 -1.36 -6.57 -5.58
CA ALA A 335 -2.18 -6.48 -6.79
C ALA A 335 -3.48 -5.69 -6.56
N ALA A 336 -4.13 -5.84 -5.40
CA ALA A 336 -5.39 -5.18 -5.12
C ALA A 336 -5.24 -3.72 -4.64
N SER A 337 -4.13 -3.36 -4.00
CA SER A 337 -4.01 -2.02 -3.37
C SER A 337 -3.56 -0.96 -4.36
N ASN A 338 -4.03 0.28 -4.18
CA ASN A 338 -3.67 1.42 -5.02
C ASN A 338 -2.94 2.51 -4.21
N ASN A 339 -2.38 3.51 -4.90
CA ASN A 339 -1.74 4.68 -4.30
C ASN A 339 -2.57 5.92 -4.60
N PHE A 340 -3.56 6.14 -3.74
CA PHE A 340 -4.48 7.26 -3.85
C PHE A 340 -3.78 8.60 -3.68
N GLU A 341 -2.76 8.63 -2.85
CA GLU A 341 -1.92 9.78 -2.59
C GLU A 341 -1.33 10.37 -3.88
N LEU A 342 -0.68 9.52 -4.68
CA LEU A 342 -0.13 9.93 -5.97
C LEU A 342 -1.24 10.24 -6.97
N ALA A 343 -2.31 9.44 -6.99
CA ALA A 343 -3.42 9.67 -7.92
C ALA A 343 -4.02 11.06 -7.70
N ILE A 344 -4.30 11.45 -6.45
CA ILE A 344 -4.77 12.79 -6.07
C ILE A 344 -3.77 13.85 -6.53
N ALA A 345 -2.48 13.68 -6.23
CA ALA A 345 -1.45 14.64 -6.62
C ALA A 345 -1.43 14.91 -8.14
N VAL A 346 -1.50 13.87 -8.94
CA VAL A 346 -1.47 13.99 -10.40
C VAL A 346 -2.77 14.58 -10.94
N VAL A 347 -3.94 14.07 -10.52
CA VAL A 347 -5.20 14.59 -11.06
C VAL A 347 -5.44 16.04 -10.66
N VAL A 348 -5.02 16.45 -9.46
CA VAL A 348 -5.09 17.86 -9.04
C VAL A 348 -4.12 18.70 -9.87
N ALA A 349 -2.92 18.21 -10.19
CA ALA A 349 -1.96 18.93 -11.03
C ALA A 349 -2.42 19.09 -12.49
N VAL A 350 -3.12 18.09 -13.02
CA VAL A 350 -3.51 18.03 -14.44
C VAL A 350 -4.87 18.70 -14.68
N TYR A 351 -5.86 18.40 -13.83
CA TYR A 351 -7.26 18.83 -13.99
C TYR A 351 -7.70 19.90 -12.99
N GLY A 352 -6.87 20.19 -11.98
CA GLY A 352 -7.20 21.13 -10.92
C GLY A 352 -7.93 20.49 -9.74
N ALA A 353 -7.87 21.18 -8.59
CA ALA A 353 -8.40 20.68 -7.32
C ALA A 353 -9.93 20.54 -7.32
N GLY A 354 -10.66 21.28 -8.16
CA GLY A 354 -12.13 21.25 -8.24
C GLY A 354 -12.71 20.29 -9.26
N SER A 355 -11.89 19.42 -9.85
CA SER A 355 -12.30 18.49 -10.89
C SER A 355 -12.98 17.23 -10.33
N GLY A 356 -13.85 16.60 -11.14
CA GLY A 356 -14.44 15.29 -10.81
C GLY A 356 -13.38 14.19 -10.67
N GLN A 357 -12.28 14.31 -11.40
CA GLN A 357 -11.11 13.45 -11.30
C GLN A 357 -10.50 13.48 -9.89
N ALA A 358 -10.35 14.68 -9.31
CA ALA A 358 -9.86 14.86 -7.94
C ALA A 358 -10.81 14.29 -6.89
N LEU A 359 -12.13 14.46 -7.09
CA LEU A 359 -13.15 13.84 -6.24
C LEU A 359 -13.03 12.31 -6.28
N ALA A 360 -13.00 11.70 -7.46
CA ALA A 360 -12.93 10.25 -7.63
C ALA A 360 -11.68 9.64 -6.95
N SER A 361 -10.52 10.30 -7.10
CA SER A 361 -9.28 9.86 -6.45
C SER A 361 -9.32 9.98 -4.92
N THR A 362 -10.06 10.95 -4.37
CA THR A 362 -10.12 11.19 -2.92
C THR A 362 -11.08 10.25 -2.19
N VAL A 363 -12.09 9.71 -2.88
CA VAL A 363 -13.04 8.74 -2.31
C VAL A 363 -12.38 7.37 -2.08
N GLY A 364 -11.32 7.09 -2.82
CA GLY A 364 -10.57 5.84 -2.78
C GLY A 364 -10.27 5.26 -1.38
N PRO A 365 -9.54 5.99 -0.52
CA PRO A 365 -9.17 5.50 0.81
C PRO A 365 -10.36 5.18 1.71
N LEU A 366 -11.52 5.82 1.47
CA LEU A 366 -12.76 5.54 2.21
C LEU A 366 -13.24 4.10 2.00
N ILE A 367 -13.02 3.57 0.79
CA ILE A 367 -13.42 2.22 0.39
C ILE A 367 -12.29 1.22 0.58
N GLU A 368 -11.06 1.59 0.21
CA GLU A 368 -9.91 0.68 0.26
C GLU A 368 -9.68 0.13 1.68
N VAL A 369 -9.60 1.01 2.68
CA VAL A 369 -9.27 0.62 4.05
C VAL A 369 -10.23 -0.42 4.65
N PRO A 370 -11.56 -0.21 4.67
CA PRO A 370 -12.48 -1.21 5.22
C PRO A 370 -12.50 -2.51 4.41
N VAL A 371 -12.39 -2.42 3.09
CA VAL A 371 -12.41 -3.60 2.21
C VAL A 371 -11.15 -4.43 2.38
N LEU A 372 -9.96 -3.82 2.40
CA LEU A 372 -8.70 -4.55 2.59
C LEU A 372 -8.62 -5.16 3.99
N VAL A 373 -9.11 -4.47 5.03
CA VAL A 373 -9.26 -5.07 6.37
C VAL A 373 -10.17 -6.29 6.32
N LEU A 374 -11.33 -6.20 5.67
CA LEU A 374 -12.23 -7.35 5.52
C LEU A 374 -11.54 -8.51 4.78
N LEU A 375 -10.79 -8.21 3.73
CA LEU A 375 -10.04 -9.21 2.96
C LEU A 375 -8.92 -9.87 3.77
N VAL A 376 -8.29 -9.17 4.73
CA VAL A 376 -7.38 -9.79 5.72
C VAL A 376 -8.11 -10.87 6.53
N TYR A 377 -9.31 -10.57 7.03
CA TYR A 377 -10.11 -11.56 7.77
C TYR A 377 -10.49 -12.75 6.89
N VAL A 378 -10.94 -12.48 5.65
CA VAL A 378 -11.28 -13.53 4.69
C VAL A 378 -10.08 -14.41 4.39
N LEU A 379 -8.90 -13.83 4.17
CA LEU A 379 -7.69 -14.59 3.84
C LEU A 379 -7.22 -15.47 5.01
N LYS A 380 -7.27 -14.95 6.25
CA LYS A 380 -6.99 -15.76 7.46
C LYS A 380 -7.95 -16.92 7.61
N TRP A 381 -9.23 -16.69 7.30
CA TRP A 381 -10.24 -17.75 7.32
C TRP A 381 -9.99 -18.80 6.24
N ILE A 382 -9.64 -18.39 5.01
CA ILE A 382 -9.26 -19.29 3.90
C ILE A 382 -8.05 -20.14 4.30
N ARG A 383 -7.00 -19.54 4.89
CA ARG A 383 -5.81 -20.24 5.37
C ARG A 383 -6.17 -21.42 6.28
N LYS A 384 -7.02 -21.17 7.29
CA LYS A 384 -7.47 -22.19 8.25
C LYS A 384 -8.29 -23.29 7.57
N ARG A 385 -9.15 -22.91 6.62
CA ARG A 385 -10.04 -23.85 5.92
C ARG A 385 -9.30 -24.74 4.93
N TRP A 386 -8.32 -24.20 4.21
CA TRP A 386 -7.55 -24.92 3.20
C TRP A 386 -6.26 -25.54 3.72
N GLN A 387 -5.97 -25.40 5.02
CA GLN A 387 -4.69 -25.82 5.63
C GLN A 387 -3.49 -25.32 4.81
N TRP A 388 -3.61 -24.10 4.28
CA TRP A 388 -2.62 -23.55 3.36
C TRP A 388 -1.37 -23.14 4.13
N VAL A 389 -0.26 -23.81 3.81
CA VAL A 389 1.05 -23.62 4.44
C VAL A 389 1.77 -22.38 3.93
#